data_AF-A0A443RV54-F1
#
_entry.id   AF-A0A443RV54-F1
#
_cell.length_a   1.000
_cell.length_b   1.000
_cell.length_c   1.000
_cell.angle_alpha   90.00
_cell.angle_beta   90.00
_cell.angle_gamma   90.00
#
_symmetry.space_group_name_H-M   'P 1'
#
loop_
_entity.id
_entity.type
_entity.pdbx_description
1 polymer ?
#
loop_
_entity_poly.entity_id
_entity_poly.type
_entity_poly.pdbx_seq_one_letter_code
_entity_poly.pdbx_strand_id
1 'polypeptide(L)'
;MRQRKCPDGFRVSTSSSMPKRTPPTQEIEKKTDHCSQTFVEKYFEIISPKYPSMYDNNLDCFYVIKRNNPEIRVDLLFIDFDLEDGKDCERDFLSIDGMKM
;
A
#
# COMPACT_ATOMS: atom_id res chain seq x y z
N MET A 1 14.75 -13.06 2.99
CA MET A 1 13.75 -12.65 1.98
C MET A 1 13.27 -13.88 1.21
N ARG A 2 12.15 -14.49 1.62
CA ARG A 2 11.45 -15.46 0.76
C ARG A 2 10.43 -14.69 -0.06
N GLN A 3 10.85 -14.10 -1.18
CA GLN A 3 9.93 -13.56 -2.16
C GLN A 3 9.17 -14.73 -2.80
N ARG A 4 7.96 -15.01 -2.32
CA ARG A 4 7.08 -15.98 -2.99
C ARG A 4 6.20 -15.18 -3.95
N LYS A 5 6.41 -15.40 -5.25
CA LYS A 5 5.55 -14.82 -6.29
C LYS A 5 4.12 -15.33 -6.07
N CYS A 6 3.22 -14.46 -5.62
CA CYS A 6 1.78 -14.74 -5.66
C CYS A 6 1.31 -14.72 -7.13
N PRO A 7 0.53 -15.72 -7.58
CA PRO A 7 0.08 -15.79 -8.97
C PRO A 7 -0.94 -14.66 -9.27
N ASP A 8 -0.52 -13.74 -10.15
CA ASP A 8 -1.23 -12.72 -10.93
C ASP A 8 -2.64 -12.23 -10.48
N GLY A 9 -2.77 -10.91 -10.29
CA GLY A 9 -4.01 -10.20 -10.62
C GLY A 9 -4.32 -8.85 -9.92
N PHE A 10 -3.96 -7.74 -10.59
CA PHE A 10 -4.72 -6.46 -10.74
C PHE A 10 -4.87 -5.51 -9.52
N ARG A 11 -4.94 -4.17 -9.57
CA ARG A 11 -4.89 -3.08 -10.58
C ARG A 11 -4.25 -1.86 -9.88
N VAL A 12 -3.38 -1.10 -10.54
CA VAL A 12 -3.10 0.30 -10.15
C VAL A 12 -3.63 1.26 -11.19
N SER A 13 -4.35 2.26 -10.71
CA SER A 13 -4.88 3.35 -11.51
C SER A 13 -4.13 4.64 -11.22
N THR A 14 -3.47 5.18 -12.24
CA THR A 14 -3.08 6.59 -12.25
C THR A 14 -4.27 7.41 -12.72
N SER A 15 -4.79 8.33 -11.90
CA SER A 15 -5.78 9.30 -12.37
C SER A 15 -5.58 10.70 -11.80
N SER A 16 -5.47 11.66 -12.71
CA SER A 16 -5.65 13.09 -12.49
C SER A 16 -7.15 13.43 -12.53
N SER A 17 -7.81 13.50 -11.37
CA SER A 17 -9.01 14.32 -11.06
C SER A 17 -9.83 13.71 -9.91
N MET A 18 -10.45 14.58 -9.09
CA MET A 18 -11.24 14.22 -7.90
C MET A 18 -12.68 13.78 -8.23
N PRO A 19 -13.31 12.86 -7.46
CA PRO A 19 -14.75 12.64 -7.48
C PRO A 19 -15.54 13.42 -6.40
N LYS A 20 -16.76 13.83 -6.78
CA LYS A 20 -17.77 14.62 -6.03
C LYS A 20 -18.49 13.83 -4.91
N ARG A 21 -18.91 14.53 -3.84
CA ARG A 21 -19.60 14.01 -2.64
C ARG A 21 -21.10 13.72 -2.84
N THR A 22 -21.65 12.73 -2.11
CA THR A 22 -23.11 12.45 -1.97
C THR A 22 -23.44 12.03 -0.51
N PRO A 23 -24.66 12.27 0.05
CA PRO A 23 -24.98 12.25 1.50
C PRO A 23 -25.32 10.86 2.12
N PRO A 24 -25.52 10.76 3.45
CA PRO A 24 -25.14 9.60 4.27
C PRO A 24 -26.23 8.53 4.41
N THR A 25 -25.86 7.27 4.14
CA THR A 25 -26.53 6.07 4.66
C THR A 25 -25.50 5.33 5.52
N GLN A 26 -25.93 4.82 6.68
CA GLN A 26 -25.06 4.28 7.74
C GLN A 26 -24.14 3.16 7.23
N GLU A 27 -22.86 3.46 7.09
CA GLU A 27 -21.77 2.49 6.97
C GLU A 27 -20.98 2.50 8.28
N ILE A 28 -20.85 1.31 8.86
CA ILE A 28 -19.98 0.91 9.96
C ILE A 28 -18.66 1.70 9.87
N GLU A 29 -18.25 2.31 10.98
CA GLU A 29 -17.04 3.15 11.10
C GLU A 29 -15.87 2.58 10.29
N LYS A 30 -15.69 3.12 9.09
CA LYS A 30 -14.46 3.02 8.33
C LYS A 30 -13.36 3.51 9.27
N LYS A 31 -12.57 2.59 9.80
CA LYS A 31 -11.31 2.88 10.50
C LYS A 31 -10.31 3.35 9.44
N THR A 32 -10.59 4.50 8.82
CA THR A 32 -9.78 5.10 7.77
C THR A 32 -8.56 5.77 8.40
N ASP A 33 -7.39 5.25 8.04
CA ASP A 33 -6.35 6.07 7.43
C ASP A 33 -5.33 6.78 8.35
N HIS A 34 -4.70 6.06 9.29
CA HIS A 34 -3.56 6.60 10.05
C HIS A 34 -2.17 6.28 9.47
N CYS A 35 -2.09 5.41 8.46
CA CYS A 35 -0.81 4.93 7.92
C CYS A 35 -0.52 5.42 6.50
N SER A 36 -1.53 5.89 5.76
CA SER A 36 -1.33 6.34 4.40
C SER A 36 -0.50 7.61 4.35
N GLN A 37 0.46 7.64 3.42
CA GLN A 37 1.41 8.73 3.29
C GLN A 37 1.68 9.03 1.82
N THR A 38 2.08 10.28 1.55
CA THR A 38 2.54 10.71 0.22
C THR A 38 3.98 11.19 0.32
N PHE A 39 4.84 10.65 -0.52
CA PHE A 39 6.25 11.01 -0.61
C PHE A 39 6.48 11.82 -1.89
N VAL A 40 7.24 12.91 -1.77
CA VAL A 40 7.67 13.77 -2.87
C VAL A 40 9.20 13.85 -2.97
N GLU A 41 9.87 13.37 -1.94
CA GLU A 41 11.31 13.38 -1.75
C GLU A 41 11.99 12.34 -2.65
N LYS A 42 13.25 12.61 -3.01
CA LYS A 42 14.07 11.68 -3.81
C LYS A 42 14.31 10.35 -3.07
N TYR A 43 14.45 10.41 -1.75
CA TYR A 43 14.63 9.25 -0.89
C TYR A 43 13.54 9.29 0.16
N PHE A 44 12.97 8.13 0.45
CA PHE A 44 11.89 7.97 1.41
C PHE A 44 11.99 6.62 2.09
N GLU A 45 11.35 6.50 3.24
CA GLU A 45 11.25 5.27 4.01
C GLU A 45 9.78 5.00 4.32
N ILE A 46 9.36 3.76 4.11
CA ILE A 46 8.01 3.29 4.44
C ILE A 46 8.15 2.28 5.57
N ILE A 47 7.44 2.54 6.66
CA ILE A 47 7.47 1.72 7.86
C ILE A 47 6.05 1.32 8.21
N SER A 48 5.84 0.04 8.55
CA SER A 48 4.55 -0.43 9.03
C SER A 48 4.19 0.25 10.36
N PRO A 49 2.90 0.49 10.65
CA PRO A 49 2.49 1.02 11.94
C PRO A 49 3.03 0.13 13.07
N LYS A 50 3.65 0.76 14.08
CA LYS A 50 4.23 0.13 15.27
C LYS A 50 5.51 -0.69 15.07
N TYR A 51 6.10 -0.74 13.88
CA TYR A 51 7.42 -1.34 13.69
C TYR A 51 8.42 -0.84 14.75
N PRO A 52 9.22 -1.72 15.40
CA PRO A 52 9.45 -3.13 15.07
C PRO A 52 8.46 -4.12 15.68
N SER A 53 7.38 -3.65 16.32
CA SER A 53 6.29 -4.53 16.78
C SER A 53 5.40 -4.97 15.62
N MET A 54 4.54 -5.95 15.87
CA MET A 54 3.53 -6.40 14.90
C MET A 54 2.58 -5.26 14.51
N TYR A 55 2.20 -5.24 13.24
CA TYR A 55 1.18 -4.33 12.73
C TYR A 55 -0.21 -4.73 13.23
N ASP A 56 -1.14 -3.78 13.26
CA ASP A 56 -2.51 -4.04 13.69
C ASP A 56 -3.30 -4.80 12.61
N ASN A 57 -4.29 -5.59 13.02
CA ASN A 57 -5.21 -6.22 12.08
C ASN A 57 -6.09 -5.19 11.38
N ASN A 58 -6.58 -5.57 10.19
CA ASN A 58 -7.54 -4.80 9.39
C ASN A 58 -7.02 -3.41 8.99
N LEU A 59 -5.71 -3.30 8.72
CA LEU A 59 -5.11 -2.12 8.13
C LEU A 59 -5.34 -2.11 6.62
N ASP A 60 -5.69 -0.93 6.10
CA ASP A 60 -5.78 -0.64 4.67
C ASP A 60 -5.01 0.65 4.42
N CYS A 61 -3.71 0.51 4.12
CA CYS A 61 -2.76 1.60 4.01
C CYS A 61 -2.42 1.91 2.55
N PHE A 62 -2.39 3.19 2.18
CA PHE A 62 -2.06 3.65 0.84
C PHE A 62 -0.82 4.55 0.84
N TYR A 63 0.18 4.19 0.05
CA TYR A 63 1.41 4.97 -0.09
C TYR A 63 1.52 5.52 -1.51
N VAL A 64 1.66 6.84 -1.64
CA VAL A 64 1.76 7.51 -2.95
C VAL A 64 3.15 8.11 -3.12
N ILE A 65 3.89 7.65 -4.12
CA ILE A 65 5.23 8.18 -4.45
C ILE A 65 5.10 9.09 -5.67
N LYS A 66 5.29 10.39 -5.46
CA LYS A 66 5.21 11.40 -6.52
C LYS A 66 6.58 11.62 -7.13
N ARG A 67 6.66 11.48 -8.45
CA ARG A 67 7.85 11.80 -9.24
C ARG A 67 7.68 13.17 -9.90
N ASN A 68 8.75 13.96 -9.92
CA ASN A 68 8.78 15.23 -10.63
C ASN A 68 8.97 15.04 -12.15
N ASN A 69 9.47 13.88 -12.59
CA ASN A 69 9.63 13.53 -14.00
C ASN A 69 9.19 12.04 -14.21
N PRO A 70 8.33 11.75 -15.20
CA PRO A 70 7.87 10.37 -15.49
C PRO A 70 8.98 9.40 -15.91
N GLU A 71 10.11 9.88 -16.41
CA GLU A 71 11.27 9.05 -16.82
C GLU A 71 12.07 8.51 -15.62
N ILE A 72 11.87 9.08 -14.43
CA ILE A 72 12.55 8.62 -13.21
C ILE A 72 11.95 7.29 -12.77
N ARG A 73 12.80 6.30 -12.52
CA ARG A 73 12.39 5.02 -11.94
C ARG A 73 12.42 5.09 -10.41
N VAL A 74 11.53 4.35 -9.77
CA VAL A 74 11.50 4.17 -8.32
C VAL A 74 12.06 2.79 -8.03
N ASP A 75 13.17 2.74 -7.29
CA ASP A 75 13.73 1.49 -6.79
C ASP A 75 13.31 1.32 -5.33
N LEU A 76 12.70 0.18 -5.02
CA LEU A 76 12.27 -0.17 -3.66
C LEU A 76 13.17 -1.27 -3.10
N LEU A 77 13.71 -1.03 -1.92
CA LEU A 77 14.51 -1.99 -1.17
C LEU A 77 13.76 -2.39 0.10
N PHE A 78 13.49 -3.68 0.23
CA PHE A 78 12.92 -4.25 1.45
C PHE A 78 14.04 -4.60 2.41
N ILE A 79 14.13 -3.87 3.53
CA ILE A 79 15.10 -4.12 4.58
C ILE A 79 14.61 -5.24 5.50
N ASP A 80 13.35 -5.12 5.92
CA ASP A 80 12.61 -6.13 6.68
C ASP A 80 11.19 -6.26 6.09
N PHE A 81 10.71 -7.49 5.97
CA PHE A 81 9.42 -7.79 5.36
C PHE A 81 8.89 -9.13 5.87
N ASP A 82 7.84 -9.04 6.68
CA ASP A 82 7.13 -10.18 7.25
C ASP A 82 5.64 -9.84 7.31
N LEU A 83 4.82 -10.70 6.70
CA LEU A 83 3.35 -10.56 6.61
C LEU A 83 2.70 -11.92 6.85
N GLU A 84 1.45 -11.92 7.29
CA GLU A 84 0.68 -13.15 7.48
C GLU A 84 0.47 -13.88 6.14
N ASP A 85 1.03 -15.09 6.04
CA ASP A 85 0.94 -15.94 4.85
C ASP A 85 -0.48 -16.54 4.70
N GLY A 86 -0.93 -16.70 3.46
CA GLY A 86 -2.23 -17.25 3.10
C GLY A 86 -2.19 -17.83 1.69
N LYS A 87 -3.16 -18.68 1.34
CA LYS A 87 -3.23 -19.17 -0.03
C LYS A 87 -3.45 -17.99 -0.97
N ASP A 88 -2.68 -17.89 -2.05
CA ASP A 88 -2.81 -16.84 -3.06
C ASP A 88 -2.81 -15.39 -2.49
N CYS A 89 -2.05 -15.13 -1.41
CA CYS A 89 -2.01 -13.83 -0.73
C CYS A 89 -3.41 -13.33 -0.28
N GLU A 90 -4.26 -14.25 0.20
CA GLU A 90 -5.65 -13.97 0.62
C GLU A 90 -5.77 -13.29 2.00
N ARG A 91 -4.72 -13.36 2.82
CA ARG A 91 -4.64 -12.68 4.12
C ARG A 91 -3.99 -11.30 3.93
N ASP A 92 -2.74 -11.17 4.36
CA ASP A 92 -2.01 -9.93 4.26
C ASP A 92 -1.14 -9.91 3.02
N PHE A 93 -1.00 -8.74 2.41
CA PHE A 93 -0.16 -8.56 1.23
C PHE A 93 0.31 -7.11 1.11
N LEU A 94 1.44 -6.90 0.45
CA LEU A 94 1.81 -5.60 -0.08
C LEU A 94 1.52 -5.58 -1.58
N SER A 95 0.82 -4.56 -2.07
CA SER A 95 0.58 -4.38 -3.50
C SER A 95 1.40 -3.22 -4.05
N ILE A 96 2.18 -3.48 -5.10
CA ILE A 96 2.90 -2.45 -5.87
C ILE A 96 2.38 -2.54 -7.30
N ASP A 97 1.78 -1.46 -7.80
CA ASP A 97 1.24 -1.41 -9.16
C ASP A 97 0.24 -2.54 -9.50
N GLY A 98 -0.43 -3.09 -8.48
CA GLY A 98 -1.39 -4.19 -8.61
C GLY A 98 -0.74 -5.58 -8.53
N MET A 99 0.56 -5.65 -8.28
CA MET A 99 1.28 -6.90 -8.01
C MET A 99 1.37 -7.12 -6.51
N LYS A 100 0.75 -8.21 -6.02
CA LYS A 100 0.86 -8.63 -4.64
C LYS A 100 2.20 -9.32 -4.38
N MET A 101 2.78 -9.03 -3.22
CA MET A 101 3.98 -9.65 -2.68
C MET A 101 3.73 -10.24 -1.31
#